data_AF-A0A845Z9X0-F1
#
_entry.id   AF-A0A845Z9X0-F1
#
_cell.length_a   1.000
_cell.length_b   1.000
_cell.length_c   1.000
_cell.angle_alpha   90.00
_cell.angle_beta   90.00
_cell.angle_gamma   90.00
#
_symmetry.space_group_name_H-M   'P 1'
#
loop_
_entity.id
_entity.type
_entity.pdbx_description
1 polymer ?
#
loop_
_entity_poly.entity_id
_entity_poly.type
_entity_poly.pdbx_seq_one_letter_code
_entity_poly.pdbx_strand_id
1 'polypeptide(L)'
;LLKAIRFDKAGKATIMNEVPIQGRKVPFRPLVMGGDDLTFVCDGRLALALTTFYLQAFEKQTEKHVPSGPVHACAGIAVVKTHYPFARAYQLADALCSSAKQWAKRDNADMSALDWHFAHSGLMGDLSLIRQREYTPQFDRQSKLHMRPLALLEQPDSWRSWPVFEQVMHKFQTEKIWKGRRNKVKGLREALRAGPDAVIQFQAAYDVTLPTIDGNYPGLQDTGWAMQRCGYFDAIEATDFYVALNSTEACQ
;
A
#
# COMPACT_ATOMS: atom_id res chain seq x y z
N LEU A 1 -7.48 -15.88 5.21
CA LEU A 1 -7.47 -15.58 6.65
C LEU A 1 -7.38 -16.82 7.55
N LEU A 2 -8.33 -17.77 7.51
CA LEU A 2 -8.27 -18.95 8.40
C LEU A 2 -6.98 -19.77 8.24
N LYS A 3 -6.49 -19.93 7.01
CA LYS A 3 -5.20 -20.60 6.71
C LYS A 3 -3.97 -19.83 7.23
N ALA A 4 -4.11 -18.55 7.56
CA ALA A 4 -3.04 -17.69 8.07
C ALA A 4 -3.02 -17.62 9.60
N ILE A 5 -3.90 -18.36 10.28
CA ILE A 5 -3.90 -18.45 11.74
C ILE A 5 -2.67 -19.22 12.20
N ARG A 6 -1.99 -18.70 13.21
CA ARG A 6 -0.84 -19.29 13.89
C ARG A 6 -1.08 -19.20 15.40
N PHE A 7 -0.51 -20.13 16.17
CA PHE A 7 -0.59 -20.15 17.63
C PHE A 7 0.79 -19.90 18.20
N ASP A 8 0.90 -18.98 19.15
CA ASP A 8 2.15 -18.78 19.88
C ASP A 8 2.36 -19.88 20.96
N LYS A 9 3.52 -19.84 21.63
CA LYS A 9 3.87 -20.80 22.70
C LYS A 9 2.89 -20.77 23.89
N ALA A 10 2.11 -19.69 24.04
CA ALA A 10 1.10 -19.53 25.08
C ALA A 10 -0.32 -19.94 24.61
N GLY A 11 -0.45 -20.49 23.39
CA GLY A 11 -1.73 -20.90 22.81
C GLY A 11 -2.58 -19.75 22.28
N LYS A 12 -2.03 -18.53 22.16
CA LYS A 12 -2.76 -17.37 21.63
C LYS A 12 -2.76 -17.40 20.11
N ALA A 13 -3.95 -17.30 19.53
CA ALA A 13 -4.13 -17.24 18.09
C ALA A 13 -3.76 -15.86 17.53
N THR A 14 -3.02 -15.83 16.43
CA THR A 14 -2.64 -14.64 15.67
C THR A 14 -2.79 -14.91 14.18
N ILE A 15 -2.98 -13.85 13.37
CA ILE A 15 -2.81 -13.92 11.92
C ILE A 15 -1.37 -13.52 11.62
N MET A 16 -0.64 -14.41 10.94
CA MET A 16 0.77 -14.19 10.53
C MET A 16 1.70 -13.77 11.68
N ASN A 17 1.47 -14.26 12.91
CA ASN A 17 2.24 -13.91 14.12
C ASN A 17 2.15 -12.44 14.55
N GLU A 18 1.35 -11.61 13.89
CA GLU A 18 1.33 -10.15 14.12
C GLU A 18 0.00 -9.63 14.61
N VAL A 19 -1.12 -10.13 14.05
CA VAL A 19 -2.45 -9.60 14.36
C VAL A 19 -3.14 -10.54 15.37
N PRO A 20 -3.34 -10.12 16.63
CA PRO A 20 -3.94 -10.98 17.64
C PRO A 20 -5.41 -11.26 17.30
N ILE A 21 -5.81 -12.52 17.43
CA ILE A 21 -7.21 -12.93 17.37
C ILE A 21 -7.77 -12.87 18.78
N GLN A 22 -8.75 -12.00 19.01
CA GLN A 22 -9.44 -11.92 20.29
C GLN A 22 -10.61 -12.91 20.30
N GLY A 23 -10.48 -13.97 21.10
CA GLY A 23 -11.47 -15.06 21.17
C GLY A 23 -11.54 -15.86 19.87
N ARG A 24 -12.76 -16.05 19.33
CA ARG A 24 -13.02 -16.73 18.04
C ARG A 24 -13.39 -15.78 16.90
N LYS A 25 -13.10 -14.48 17.03
CA LYS A 25 -13.50 -13.46 16.05
C LYS A 25 -12.33 -13.12 15.11
N VAL A 26 -12.48 -13.45 13.83
CA VAL A 26 -11.56 -12.99 12.79
C VAL A 26 -11.69 -11.47 12.66
N PRO A 27 -10.60 -10.68 12.59
CA PRO A 27 -10.63 -9.23 12.50
C PRO A 27 -10.99 -8.77 11.08
N PHE A 28 -12.14 -9.21 10.58
CA PHE A 28 -12.72 -8.91 9.27
C PHE A 28 -14.25 -8.96 9.40
N ARG A 29 -14.92 -7.92 8.93
CA ARG A 29 -16.38 -7.78 8.95
C ARG A 29 -16.83 -7.15 7.63
N PRO A 30 -17.48 -7.91 6.73
CA PRO A 30 -18.15 -7.32 5.59
C PRO A 30 -19.33 -6.45 6.07
N LEU A 31 -19.54 -5.33 5.39
CA LEU A 31 -20.61 -4.38 5.66
C LEU A 31 -21.59 -4.30 4.49
N VAL A 32 -21.06 -4.19 3.27
CA VAL A 32 -21.82 -4.18 2.02
C VAL A 32 -21.29 -5.30 1.16
N MET A 33 -22.18 -6.18 0.71
CA MET A 33 -21.91 -7.26 -0.24
C MET A 33 -23.13 -7.33 -1.16
N GLY A 34 -23.12 -6.57 -2.25
CA GLY A 34 -24.27 -6.52 -3.14
C GLY A 34 -23.95 -5.81 -4.44
N GLY A 35 -24.40 -6.40 -5.55
CA GLY A 35 -24.07 -5.91 -6.89
C GLY A 35 -22.57 -6.00 -7.16
N ASP A 36 -22.00 -4.90 -7.65
CA ASP A 36 -20.58 -4.71 -7.93
C ASP A 36 -19.79 -4.11 -6.75
N ASP A 37 -20.47 -3.73 -5.67
CA ASP A 37 -19.85 -3.09 -4.51
C ASP A 37 -19.58 -4.06 -3.34
N LEU A 38 -18.33 -4.01 -2.85
CA LEU A 38 -17.88 -4.65 -1.62
C LEU A 38 -17.32 -3.61 -0.66
N THR A 39 -17.84 -3.58 0.57
CA THR A 39 -17.23 -2.83 1.68
C THR A 39 -17.02 -3.75 2.86
N PHE A 40 -15.83 -3.72 3.46
CA PHE A 40 -15.53 -4.43 4.70
C PHE A 40 -14.67 -3.57 5.64
N VAL A 41 -14.70 -3.93 6.93
CA VAL A 41 -13.84 -3.39 7.98
C VAL A 41 -12.95 -4.52 8.50
N CYS A 42 -11.67 -4.25 8.71
CA CYS A 42 -10.71 -5.23 9.25
C CYS A 42 -9.69 -4.56 10.18
N ASP A 43 -8.80 -5.35 10.80
CA ASP A 43 -7.60 -4.78 11.42
C ASP A 43 -6.77 -4.05 10.35
N GLY A 44 -6.42 -2.80 10.62
CA GLY A 44 -5.75 -1.92 9.65
C GLY A 44 -4.46 -2.51 9.07
N ARG A 45 -3.77 -3.38 9.83
CA ARG A 45 -2.54 -4.07 9.37
C ARG A 45 -2.79 -5.06 8.23
N LEU A 46 -4.02 -5.57 8.11
CA LEU A 46 -4.42 -6.53 7.08
C LEU A 46 -5.06 -5.85 5.87
N ALA A 47 -5.39 -4.57 5.96
CA ALA A 47 -6.26 -3.90 5.00
C ALA A 47 -5.72 -3.95 3.56
N LEU A 48 -4.45 -3.60 3.37
CA LEU A 48 -3.82 -3.65 2.05
C LEU A 48 -3.77 -5.08 1.50
N ALA A 49 -3.27 -6.03 2.28
CA ALA A 49 -3.12 -7.43 1.85
C ALA A 49 -4.46 -8.14 1.59
N LEU A 50 -5.50 -7.82 2.36
CA LEU A 50 -6.85 -8.37 2.14
C LEU A 50 -7.49 -7.81 0.87
N THR A 51 -7.35 -6.51 0.64
CA THR A 51 -7.89 -5.88 -0.56
C THR A 51 -7.22 -6.41 -1.80
N THR A 52 -5.90 -6.54 -1.83
CA THR A 52 -5.17 -7.03 -3.00
C THR A 52 -5.45 -8.50 -3.25
N PHE A 53 -5.51 -9.31 -2.19
CA PHE A 53 -5.97 -10.71 -2.29
C PHE A 53 -7.39 -10.80 -2.87
N TYR A 54 -8.31 -9.95 -2.43
CA TYR A 54 -9.68 -9.92 -2.96
C TYR A 54 -9.69 -9.56 -4.44
N LEU A 55 -9.01 -8.49 -4.84
CA LEU A 55 -8.96 -8.06 -6.24
C LEU A 55 -8.36 -9.15 -7.14
N GLN A 56 -7.27 -9.80 -6.72
CA GLN A 56 -6.66 -10.92 -7.44
C GLN A 56 -7.62 -12.12 -7.55
N ALA A 57 -8.31 -12.45 -6.46
CA ALA A 57 -9.30 -13.52 -6.47
C ALA A 57 -10.48 -13.17 -7.37
N PHE A 58 -10.94 -11.91 -7.37
CA PHE A 58 -12.04 -11.43 -8.20
C PHE A 58 -11.72 -11.51 -9.69
N GLU A 59 -10.57 -10.99 -10.14
CA GLU A 59 -10.12 -11.10 -11.53
C GLU A 59 -10.02 -12.58 -11.96
N LYS A 60 -9.39 -13.42 -11.14
CA LYS A 60 -9.25 -14.85 -11.42
C LYS A 60 -10.58 -15.60 -11.47
N GLN A 61 -11.56 -15.22 -10.65
CA GLN A 61 -12.88 -15.85 -10.68
C GLN A 61 -13.69 -15.38 -11.87
N THR A 62 -13.61 -14.11 -12.24
CA THR A 62 -14.36 -13.55 -13.36
C THR A 62 -13.80 -14.02 -14.70
N GLU A 63 -12.47 -14.11 -14.84
CA GLU A 63 -11.83 -14.72 -16.02
C GLU A 63 -12.36 -16.12 -16.34
N LYS A 64 -12.67 -16.92 -15.30
CA LYS A 64 -13.17 -18.29 -15.46
C LYS A 64 -14.66 -18.39 -15.77
N HIS A 65 -15.45 -17.42 -15.35
CA HIS A 65 -16.92 -17.52 -15.35
C HIS A 65 -17.62 -16.46 -16.20
N VAL A 66 -16.89 -15.44 -16.67
CA VAL A 66 -17.42 -14.35 -17.48
C VAL A 66 -16.88 -14.50 -18.91
N PRO A 67 -17.76 -14.63 -19.94
CA PRO A 67 -17.33 -14.85 -21.32
C PRO A 67 -16.43 -13.75 -21.90
N SER A 68 -16.55 -12.52 -21.40
CA SER A 68 -15.75 -11.37 -21.85
C SER A 68 -14.34 -11.33 -21.23
N GLY A 69 -13.95 -12.32 -20.41
CA GLY A 69 -12.66 -12.37 -19.74
C GLY A 69 -12.67 -11.75 -18.33
N PRO A 70 -11.49 -11.43 -17.76
CA PRO A 70 -11.39 -10.88 -16.42
C PRO A 70 -12.15 -9.57 -16.31
N VAL A 71 -12.87 -9.39 -15.20
CA VAL A 71 -13.50 -8.13 -14.84
C VAL A 71 -12.60 -7.41 -13.85
N HIS A 72 -12.31 -6.14 -14.13
CA HIS A 72 -11.46 -5.32 -13.31
C HIS A 72 -12.24 -4.56 -12.23
N ALA A 73 -11.61 -4.34 -11.08
CA ALA A 73 -12.19 -3.62 -9.96
C ALA A 73 -11.19 -2.62 -9.37
N CYS A 74 -11.71 -1.50 -8.88
CA CYS A 74 -10.91 -0.51 -8.17
C CYS A 74 -11.24 -0.55 -6.68
N ALA A 75 -10.23 -0.30 -5.84
CA ALA A 75 -10.41 -0.28 -4.39
C ALA A 75 -9.83 0.98 -3.74
N GLY A 76 -10.50 1.43 -2.67
CA GLY A 76 -10.04 2.51 -1.81
C GLY A 76 -9.95 2.05 -0.37
N ILE A 77 -8.81 2.32 0.27
CA ILE A 77 -8.48 1.77 1.60
C ILE A 77 -8.15 2.89 2.58
N ALA A 78 -9.03 3.14 3.54
CA ALA A 78 -8.78 4.08 4.63
C ALA A 78 -8.34 3.34 5.89
N VAL A 79 -7.09 3.56 6.33
CA VAL A 79 -6.58 3.02 7.60
C VAL A 79 -6.62 4.14 8.64
N VAL A 80 -7.41 3.94 9.70
CA VAL A 80 -7.72 4.97 10.69
C VAL A 80 -7.58 4.45 12.12
N LYS A 81 -7.47 5.37 13.09
CA LYS A 81 -7.52 5.02 14.52
C LYS A 81 -8.92 4.53 14.91
N THR A 82 -9.00 3.71 15.96
CA THR A 82 -10.26 3.08 16.43
C THR A 82 -11.38 4.07 16.77
N HIS A 83 -11.04 5.29 17.22
CA HIS A 83 -12.00 6.33 17.55
C HIS A 83 -12.28 7.31 16.39
N TYR A 84 -11.73 7.05 15.20
CA TYR A 84 -11.99 7.88 14.02
C TYR A 84 -13.45 7.70 13.58
N PRO A 85 -14.20 8.78 13.31
CA PRO A 85 -15.61 8.67 12.94
C PRO A 85 -15.84 7.78 11.73
N PHE A 86 -16.64 6.72 11.88
CA PHE A 86 -16.86 5.71 10.84
C PHE A 86 -17.34 6.31 9.52
N ALA A 87 -18.32 7.22 9.56
CA ALA A 87 -18.84 7.88 8.36
C ALA A 87 -17.74 8.61 7.57
N ARG A 88 -16.74 9.18 8.26
CA ARG A 88 -15.59 9.84 7.61
C ARG A 88 -14.60 8.83 7.04
N ALA A 89 -14.39 7.71 7.71
CA ALA A 89 -13.53 6.64 7.18
C ALA A 89 -14.14 6.06 5.90
N TYR A 90 -15.45 5.85 5.88
CA TYR A 90 -16.19 5.41 4.71
C TYR A 90 -16.07 6.40 3.54
N GLN A 91 -16.35 7.69 3.79
CA GLN A 91 -16.20 8.75 2.78
C GLN A 91 -14.78 8.82 2.19
N LEU A 92 -13.77 8.68 3.05
CA LEU A 92 -12.38 8.66 2.62
C LEU A 92 -12.06 7.42 1.77
N ALA A 93 -12.52 6.23 2.17
CA ALA A 93 -12.35 5.00 1.40
C ALA A 93 -13.01 5.11 0.01
N ASP A 94 -14.21 5.68 -0.06
CA ASP A 94 -14.92 5.92 -1.31
C ASP A 94 -14.20 6.94 -2.22
N ALA A 95 -13.68 8.04 -1.65
CA ALA A 95 -12.88 9.02 -2.38
C ALA A 95 -11.58 8.40 -2.93
N LEU A 96 -10.94 7.50 -2.18
CA LEU A 96 -9.77 6.74 -2.63
C LEU A 96 -10.12 5.76 -3.74
N CYS A 97 -11.27 5.06 -3.64
CA CYS A 97 -11.75 4.17 -4.68
C CYS A 97 -12.01 4.95 -5.99
N SER A 98 -12.65 6.11 -5.89
CA SER A 98 -12.86 7.03 -6.99
C SER A 98 -11.54 7.54 -7.59
N SER A 99 -10.53 7.83 -6.76
CA SER A 99 -9.18 8.20 -7.20
C SER A 99 -8.51 7.08 -8.00
N ALA A 100 -8.60 5.83 -7.56
CA ALA A 100 -8.12 4.67 -8.31
C ALA A 100 -8.87 4.52 -9.66
N LYS A 101 -10.21 4.60 -9.66
CA LYS A 101 -11.04 4.53 -10.88
C LYS A 101 -10.67 5.60 -11.89
N GLN A 102 -10.48 6.84 -11.45
CA GLN A 102 -10.10 7.96 -12.31
C GLN A 102 -8.69 7.82 -12.87
N TRP A 103 -7.77 7.20 -12.13
CA TRP A 103 -6.42 6.93 -12.63
C TRP A 103 -6.43 5.81 -13.68
N ALA A 104 -7.11 4.68 -13.40
CA ALA A 104 -7.23 3.58 -14.35
C ALA A 104 -7.86 4.01 -15.69
N LYS A 105 -8.93 4.83 -15.64
CA LYS A 105 -9.57 5.40 -16.84
C LYS A 105 -8.65 6.33 -17.63
N ARG A 106 -7.81 7.12 -16.95
CA ARG A 106 -6.91 8.08 -17.61
C ARG A 106 -5.80 7.39 -18.39
N ASP A 107 -5.28 6.30 -17.86
CA ASP A 107 -4.24 5.51 -18.51
C ASP A 107 -4.83 4.50 -19.52
N ASN A 108 -6.15 4.61 -19.81
CA ASN A 108 -6.92 3.78 -20.73
C ASN A 108 -6.65 2.27 -20.57
N ALA A 109 -6.40 1.85 -19.35
CA ALA A 109 -6.05 0.48 -19.03
C ALA A 109 -7.25 -0.21 -18.40
N ASP A 110 -7.67 -1.31 -19.02
CA ASP A 110 -8.50 -2.33 -18.39
C ASP A 110 -7.65 -3.01 -17.31
N MET A 111 -7.63 -2.42 -16.11
CA MET A 111 -6.85 -2.91 -14.98
C MET A 111 -7.55 -2.69 -13.66
N SER A 112 -7.39 -3.65 -12.74
CA SER A 112 -7.69 -3.38 -11.34
C SER A 112 -6.66 -2.43 -10.74
N ALA A 113 -7.12 -1.52 -9.90
CA ALA A 113 -6.26 -0.53 -9.27
C ALA A 113 -6.66 -0.32 -7.82
N LEU A 114 -5.71 0.13 -7.01
CA LEU A 114 -5.96 0.44 -5.61
C LEU A 114 -5.29 1.72 -5.18
N ASP A 115 -5.95 2.37 -4.23
CA ASP A 115 -5.46 3.58 -3.58
C ASP A 115 -5.74 3.48 -2.08
N TRP A 116 -4.93 4.13 -1.28
CA TRP A 116 -5.06 4.07 0.17
C TRP A 116 -4.67 5.38 0.85
N HIS A 117 -5.01 5.49 2.13
CA HIS A 117 -4.49 6.54 2.99
C HIS A 117 -4.43 6.06 4.44
N PHE A 118 -3.30 6.32 5.08
CA PHE A 118 -3.13 6.12 6.51
C PHE A 118 -3.44 7.44 7.24
N ALA A 119 -4.68 7.58 7.71
CA ALA A 119 -5.16 8.77 8.41
C ALA A 119 -4.68 8.76 9.88
N HIS A 120 -3.40 9.08 10.06
CA HIS A 120 -2.75 9.18 11.37
C HIS A 120 -3.10 10.47 12.11
N SER A 121 -3.35 11.51 11.34
CA SER A 121 -3.70 12.84 11.77
C SER A 121 -5.24 12.96 11.82
N GLY A 122 -5.78 13.71 12.78
CA GLY A 122 -7.22 13.99 12.84
C GLY A 122 -7.66 14.99 11.77
N LEU A 123 -6.91 15.10 10.68
CA LEU A 123 -7.06 16.17 9.72
C LEU A 123 -8.31 15.91 8.87
N MET A 124 -9.12 16.95 8.76
CA MET A 124 -10.39 16.92 8.05
C MET A 124 -10.25 17.64 6.71
N GLY A 125 -10.97 17.15 5.71
CA GLY A 125 -11.04 17.74 4.37
C GLY A 125 -11.06 16.68 3.28
N ASP A 126 -11.22 17.15 2.04
CA ASP A 126 -11.23 16.29 0.87
C ASP A 126 -9.86 15.66 0.61
N LEU A 127 -9.86 14.50 -0.06
CA LEU A 127 -8.64 13.74 -0.37
C LEU A 127 -7.57 14.59 -1.07
N SER A 128 -7.97 15.51 -1.95
CA SER A 128 -7.06 16.42 -2.66
C SER A 128 -6.33 17.37 -1.70
N LEU A 129 -7.04 17.94 -0.73
CA LEU A 129 -6.47 18.84 0.29
C LEU A 129 -5.55 18.09 1.24
N ILE A 130 -5.94 16.88 1.66
CA ILE A 130 -5.09 16.00 2.47
C ILE A 130 -3.78 15.73 1.73
N ARG A 131 -3.86 15.33 0.45
CA ARG A 131 -2.69 15.08 -0.40
C ARG A 131 -1.83 16.31 -0.61
N GLN A 132 -2.45 17.44 -0.89
CA GLN A 132 -1.74 18.70 -1.09
C GLN A 132 -0.90 19.05 0.15
N ARG A 133 -1.46 18.90 1.35
CA ARG A 133 -0.76 19.22 2.59
C ARG A 133 0.26 18.17 3.00
N GLU A 134 -0.09 16.89 2.96
CA GLU A 134 0.73 15.82 3.54
C GLU A 134 1.76 15.23 2.57
N TYR A 135 1.44 15.23 1.27
CA TYR A 135 2.19 14.51 0.25
C TYR A 135 2.76 15.40 -0.87
N THR A 136 2.72 16.72 -0.71
CA THR A 136 3.51 17.64 -1.55
C THR A 136 4.82 17.96 -0.83
N PRO A 137 5.98 17.66 -1.43
CA PRO A 137 7.25 18.01 -0.81
C PRO A 137 7.49 19.53 -0.84
N GLN A 138 8.37 20.02 0.02
CA GLN A 138 8.61 21.47 0.15
C GLN A 138 9.40 22.03 -1.04
N PHE A 139 10.25 21.21 -1.66
CA PHE A 139 11.15 21.63 -2.74
C PHE A 139 10.45 21.78 -4.10
N ASP A 140 9.35 21.06 -4.35
CA ASP A 140 8.59 21.14 -5.60
C ASP A 140 7.09 20.85 -5.37
N ARG A 141 6.24 21.80 -5.75
CA ARG A 141 4.78 21.69 -5.59
C ARG A 141 4.12 20.75 -6.60
N GLN A 142 4.76 20.50 -7.74
CA GLN A 142 4.25 19.58 -8.76
C GLN A 142 4.50 18.12 -8.35
N SER A 143 5.63 17.88 -7.69
CA SER A 143 6.00 16.58 -7.14
C SER A 143 5.02 16.00 -6.11
N LYS A 144 4.98 14.67 -6.03
CA LYS A 144 4.15 13.90 -5.11
C LYS A 144 4.99 12.85 -4.38
N LEU A 145 4.89 12.85 -3.05
CA LEU A 145 5.57 11.88 -2.19
C LEU A 145 5.00 10.46 -2.35
N HIS A 146 3.73 10.32 -2.72
CA HIS A 146 3.12 9.01 -2.87
C HIS A 146 3.21 8.50 -4.31
N MET A 147 3.39 7.19 -4.48
CA MET A 147 3.32 6.49 -5.77
C MET A 147 1.89 6.09 -6.13
N ARG A 148 1.02 5.87 -5.13
CA ARG A 148 -0.39 5.49 -5.33
C ARG A 148 -1.21 6.55 -6.09
N PRO A 149 -2.31 6.20 -6.79
CA PRO A 149 -2.86 4.84 -6.98
C PRO A 149 -1.89 3.89 -7.70
N LEU A 150 -2.05 2.58 -7.51
CA LEU A 150 -1.25 1.54 -8.14
C LEU A 150 -2.12 0.58 -8.94
N ALA A 151 -1.55 0.02 -10.02
CA ALA A 151 -2.14 -1.12 -10.71
C ALA A 151 -1.99 -2.37 -9.82
N LEU A 152 -2.98 -3.26 -9.84
CA LEU A 152 -2.91 -4.53 -9.12
C LEU A 152 -1.82 -5.46 -9.68
N LEU A 153 -1.69 -5.46 -11.00
CA LEU A 153 -0.71 -6.25 -11.75
C LEU A 153 0.32 -5.32 -12.40
N GLU A 154 1.46 -5.88 -12.80
CA GLU A 154 2.46 -5.13 -13.57
C GLU A 154 1.86 -4.60 -14.87
N GLN A 155 2.26 -3.38 -15.23
CA GLN A 155 1.87 -2.74 -16.49
C GLN A 155 3.14 -2.45 -17.29
N PRO A 156 3.10 -2.57 -18.62
CA PRO A 156 4.22 -2.15 -19.45
C PRO A 156 4.64 -0.71 -19.13
N ASP A 157 5.95 -0.47 -19.06
CA ASP A 157 6.57 0.84 -18.89
C ASP A 157 6.19 1.63 -17.62
N SER A 158 5.55 0.97 -16.63
CA SER A 158 5.12 1.60 -15.38
C SER A 158 5.59 0.83 -14.17
N TRP A 159 6.39 1.51 -13.34
CA TRP A 159 6.79 1.02 -12.02
C TRP A 159 5.69 1.18 -10.95
N ARG A 160 4.54 1.78 -11.27
CA ARG A 160 3.45 2.06 -10.32
C ARG A 160 2.48 0.89 -10.21
N SER A 161 2.98 -0.23 -9.71
CA SER A 161 2.22 -1.46 -9.52
C SER A 161 2.33 -2.00 -8.09
N TRP A 162 1.36 -2.81 -7.69
CA TRP A 162 1.34 -3.50 -6.41
C TRP A 162 2.54 -4.45 -6.22
N PRO A 163 2.97 -5.25 -7.22
CA PRO A 163 4.18 -6.06 -7.11
C PRO A 163 5.45 -5.26 -6.78
N VAL A 164 5.62 -4.07 -7.38
CA VAL A 164 6.74 -3.17 -7.06
C VAL A 164 6.66 -2.69 -5.61
N PHE A 165 5.48 -2.27 -5.16
CA PHE A 165 5.28 -1.88 -3.77
C PHE A 165 5.62 -3.01 -2.79
N GLU A 166 5.15 -4.24 -3.05
CA GLU A 166 5.47 -5.40 -2.22
C GLU A 166 6.95 -5.74 -2.24
N GLN A 167 7.62 -5.62 -3.38
CA GLN A 167 9.06 -5.83 -3.51
C GLN A 167 9.84 -4.82 -2.66
N VAL A 168 9.50 -3.53 -2.72
CA VAL A 168 10.15 -2.49 -1.90
C VAL A 168 9.93 -2.76 -0.41
N MET A 169 8.70 -3.08 -0.02
CA MET A 169 8.35 -3.46 1.35
C MET A 169 9.17 -4.66 1.84
N HIS A 170 9.26 -5.71 1.03
CA HIS A 170 10.02 -6.90 1.33
C HIS A 170 11.50 -6.57 1.53
N LYS A 171 12.11 -5.79 0.62
CA LYS A 171 13.51 -5.40 0.70
C LYS A 171 13.82 -4.59 1.96
N PHE A 172 12.96 -3.66 2.36
CA PHE A 172 13.13 -2.94 3.63
C PHE A 172 13.10 -3.87 4.86
N GLN A 173 12.38 -4.99 4.78
CA GLN A 173 12.26 -5.96 5.87
C GLN A 173 13.38 -7.02 5.88
N THR A 174 13.89 -7.42 4.71
CA THR A 174 14.77 -8.59 4.58
C THR A 174 16.21 -8.28 4.21
N GLU A 175 16.49 -7.20 3.46
CA GLU A 175 17.85 -6.89 3.02
C GLU A 175 18.72 -6.44 4.20
N LYS A 176 19.95 -6.96 4.26
CA LYS A 176 20.89 -6.71 5.38
C LYS A 176 21.12 -5.23 5.67
N ILE A 177 21.09 -4.38 4.65
CA ILE A 177 21.29 -2.93 4.78
C ILE A 177 20.14 -2.21 5.48
N TRP A 178 18.92 -2.77 5.45
CA TRP A 178 17.70 -2.17 6.02
C TRP A 178 17.13 -2.95 7.21
N LYS A 179 17.27 -4.28 7.20
CA LYS A 179 16.74 -5.19 8.21
C LYS A 179 17.17 -4.78 9.62
N GLY A 180 16.18 -4.61 10.49
CA GLY A 180 16.38 -4.19 11.88
C GLY A 180 16.72 -2.71 12.07
N ARG A 181 16.92 -1.93 10.99
CA ARG A 181 17.27 -0.50 11.04
C ARG A 181 16.04 0.41 10.91
N ARG A 182 15.00 0.16 11.71
CA ARG A 182 13.71 0.89 11.64
C ARG A 182 13.87 2.41 11.74
N ASN A 183 14.79 2.88 12.58
CA ASN A 183 15.10 4.31 12.71
C ASN A 183 15.65 4.91 11.39
N LYS A 184 16.39 4.12 10.60
CA LYS A 184 16.91 4.56 9.30
C LYS A 184 15.81 4.57 8.24
N VAL A 185 14.94 3.56 8.22
CA VAL A 185 13.75 3.57 7.35
C VAL A 185 12.89 4.81 7.63
N LYS A 186 12.67 5.16 8.91
CA LYS A 186 11.96 6.41 9.27
C LYS A 186 12.75 7.67 8.92
N GLY A 187 14.07 7.68 9.09
CA GLY A 187 14.93 8.80 8.67
C GLY A 187 14.89 9.03 7.15
N LEU A 188 14.84 7.97 6.35
CA LEU A 188 14.72 8.05 4.89
C LEU A 188 13.43 8.77 4.49
N ARG A 189 12.33 8.58 5.22
CA ARG A 189 11.06 9.30 4.96
C ARG A 189 11.25 10.82 4.97
N GLU A 190 12.02 11.32 5.94
CA GLU A 190 12.27 12.75 6.08
C GLU A 190 13.23 13.25 4.99
N ALA A 191 14.24 12.46 4.62
CA ALA A 191 15.11 12.77 3.48
C ALA A 191 14.33 12.83 2.16
N LEU A 192 13.43 11.87 1.90
CA LEU A 192 12.54 11.89 0.72
C LEU A 192 11.67 13.16 0.71
N ARG A 193 11.14 13.57 1.86
CA ARG A 193 10.33 14.81 1.99
C ARG A 193 11.15 16.07 1.70
N ALA A 194 12.43 16.09 2.09
CA ALA A 194 13.34 17.20 1.86
C ALA A 194 13.82 17.30 0.40
N GLY A 195 13.98 16.18 -0.29
CA GLY A 195 14.18 16.11 -1.74
C GLY A 195 15.39 15.30 -2.19
N PRO A 196 15.67 15.25 -3.51
CA PRO A 196 16.69 14.40 -4.12
C PRO A 196 18.07 14.50 -3.47
N ASP A 197 18.59 15.72 -3.25
CA ASP A 197 19.92 15.93 -2.67
C ASP A 197 20.01 15.41 -1.23
N ALA A 198 18.95 15.58 -0.45
CA ALA A 198 18.88 15.07 0.91
C ALA A 198 18.92 13.54 0.95
N VAL A 199 18.36 12.86 -0.06
CA VAL A 199 18.44 11.40 -0.18
C VAL A 199 19.84 10.94 -0.53
N ILE A 200 20.54 11.63 -1.44
CA ILE A 200 21.94 11.35 -1.76
C ILE A 200 22.81 11.48 -0.49
N GLN A 201 22.65 12.58 0.24
CA GLN A 201 23.36 12.81 1.50
C GLN A 201 23.02 11.75 2.55
N PHE A 202 21.75 11.34 2.64
CA PHE A 202 21.31 10.29 3.55
C PHE A 202 21.96 8.93 3.24
N GLN A 203 22.01 8.55 1.96
CA GLN A 203 22.66 7.32 1.50
C GLN A 203 24.15 7.30 1.85
N ALA A 204 24.86 8.40 1.57
CA ALA A 204 26.28 8.53 1.90
C ALA A 204 26.54 8.53 3.41
N ALA A 205 25.72 9.24 4.20
CA ALA A 205 25.91 9.38 5.65
C ALA A 205 25.67 8.08 6.42
N TYR A 206 24.81 7.19 5.91
CA TYR A 206 24.44 5.95 6.59
C TYR A 206 24.92 4.68 5.90
N ASP A 207 25.66 4.82 4.80
CA ASP A 207 26.16 3.72 3.97
C ASP A 207 25.02 2.75 3.61
N VAL A 208 23.97 3.30 3.00
CA VAL A 208 22.78 2.56 2.55
C VAL A 208 22.46 2.90 1.10
N THR A 209 21.91 1.93 0.39
CA THR A 209 21.37 2.11 -0.96
C THR A 209 19.87 1.85 -0.98
N LEU A 210 19.14 2.57 -1.84
CA LEU A 210 17.71 2.35 -1.99
C LEU A 210 17.40 1.00 -2.67
N PRO A 211 16.33 0.30 -2.25
CA PRO A 211 15.87 -0.91 -2.92
C PRO A 211 15.61 -0.70 -4.41
N THR A 212 16.17 -1.52 -5.31
CA THR A 212 15.88 -1.38 -6.75
C THR A 212 14.40 -1.58 -7.05
N ILE A 213 13.80 -0.65 -7.80
CA ILE A 213 12.41 -0.66 -8.27
C ILE A 213 12.35 -1.04 -9.75
N ASP A 214 12.99 -0.25 -10.61
CA ASP A 214 12.96 -0.43 -12.07
C ASP A 214 14.26 0.15 -12.66
N GLY A 215 14.97 -0.66 -13.43
CA GLY A 215 16.25 -0.28 -14.04
C GLY A 215 16.13 0.79 -15.13
N ASN A 216 14.93 1.02 -15.65
CA ASN A 216 14.68 2.08 -16.63
C ASN A 216 14.59 3.48 -15.98
N TYR A 217 14.50 3.55 -14.66
CA TYR A 217 14.33 4.78 -13.91
C TYR A 217 15.41 4.93 -12.82
N PRO A 218 16.69 5.16 -13.21
CA PRO A 218 17.81 5.21 -12.27
C PRO A 218 17.63 6.24 -11.15
N GLY A 219 16.92 7.34 -11.43
CA GLY A 219 16.57 8.36 -10.42
C GLY A 219 15.83 7.79 -9.20
N LEU A 220 15.06 6.70 -9.36
CA LEU A 220 14.43 6.01 -8.23
C LEU A 220 15.48 5.43 -7.28
N GLN A 221 16.57 4.87 -7.78
CA GLN A 221 17.62 4.30 -6.92
C GLN A 221 18.54 5.39 -6.39
N ASP A 222 18.87 6.38 -7.22
CA ASP A 222 19.85 7.41 -6.87
C ASP A 222 19.27 8.43 -5.88
N THR A 223 18.01 8.81 -6.07
CA THR A 223 17.40 9.93 -5.34
C THR A 223 16.07 9.59 -4.70
N GLY A 224 15.48 8.43 -5.00
CA GLY A 224 14.14 8.07 -4.53
C GLY A 224 13.01 8.62 -5.39
N TRP A 225 13.33 9.34 -6.48
CA TRP A 225 12.39 10.08 -7.33
C TRP A 225 12.57 9.74 -8.80
N ALA A 226 11.46 9.55 -9.52
CA ALA A 226 11.44 9.55 -10.98
C ALA A 226 10.37 10.52 -11.46
N MET A 227 10.75 11.35 -12.43
CA MET A 227 9.93 12.47 -12.92
C MET A 227 9.52 13.39 -11.75
N GLN A 228 8.27 13.31 -11.31
CA GLN A 228 7.70 14.11 -10.22
C GLN A 228 7.08 13.23 -9.12
N ARG A 229 7.53 11.97 -8.98
CA ARG A 229 6.97 11.02 -8.01
C ARG A 229 8.04 10.27 -7.25
N CYS A 230 7.81 10.10 -5.96
CA CYS A 230 8.65 9.29 -5.10
C CYS A 230 8.21 7.81 -5.13
N GLY A 231 9.17 6.89 -5.17
CA GLY A 231 8.92 5.45 -5.25
C GLY A 231 8.83 4.71 -3.90
N TYR A 232 9.22 5.34 -2.80
CA TYR A 232 9.47 4.62 -1.53
C TYR A 232 8.62 5.10 -0.36
N PHE A 233 8.06 6.30 -0.42
CA PHE A 233 7.37 6.91 0.72
C PHE A 233 6.19 6.06 1.20
N ASP A 234 5.39 5.56 0.26
CA ASP A 234 4.22 4.72 0.54
C ASP A 234 4.59 3.43 1.28
N ALA A 235 5.70 2.78 0.89
CA ALA A 235 6.23 1.59 1.57
C ALA A 235 6.71 1.92 2.99
N ILE A 236 7.42 3.04 3.16
CA ILE A 236 7.90 3.48 4.47
C ILE A 236 6.73 3.80 5.43
N GLU A 237 5.63 4.36 4.93
CA GLU A 237 4.41 4.55 5.69
C GLU A 237 3.76 3.21 6.08
N ALA A 238 3.70 2.28 5.13
CA ALA A 238 3.08 0.98 5.34
C ALA A 238 3.87 0.07 6.29
N THR A 239 5.15 0.35 6.55
CA THR A 239 6.03 -0.46 7.43
C THR A 239 5.44 -0.72 8.83
N ASP A 240 4.59 0.18 9.35
CA ASP A 240 3.95 -0.01 10.67
C ASP A 240 2.53 -0.61 10.58
N PHE A 241 1.97 -0.73 9.37
CA PHE A 241 0.56 -1.05 9.11
C PHE A 241 0.36 -2.06 7.98
N TYR A 242 1.36 -2.87 7.67
CA TYR A 242 1.28 -3.88 6.62
C TYR A 242 1.75 -5.23 7.13
N VAL A 243 0.83 -6.18 7.14
CA VAL A 243 1.06 -7.60 7.38
C VAL A 243 0.72 -8.35 6.10
N ALA A 244 1.74 -8.87 5.44
CA ALA A 244 1.57 -9.69 4.25
C ALA A 244 0.80 -10.98 4.60
N LEU A 245 -0.19 -11.35 3.78
CA LEU A 245 -0.91 -12.62 3.94
C LEU A 245 -0.20 -13.80 3.29
N ASN A 246 0.82 -13.51 2.47
CA ASN A 246 1.64 -14.52 1.83
C ASN A 246 2.74 -14.93 2.81
N SER A 247 2.54 -16.07 3.47
CA SER A 247 3.66 -16.87 3.91
C SER A 247 4.50 -17.19 2.67
N THR A 248 5.80 -16.98 2.76
CA THR A 248 6.78 -17.59 1.87
C THR A 248 6.72 -19.11 2.05
N GLU A 249 5.68 -19.70 1.50
CA GLU A 249 5.50 -21.08 1.08
C GLU A 249 4.72 -20.97 -0.25
N ALA A 250 5.30 -20.20 -1.18
CA ALA A 250 4.97 -20.33 -2.58
C ALA A 250 5.42 -21.74 -3.00
N CYS A 251 4.50 -22.54 -3.50
CA CYS A 251 4.73 -23.77 -4.26
C CYS A 251 5.92 -24.63 -3.82
N GLN A 252 5.64 -25.65 -3.01
CA GLN A 252 6.10 -26.99 -3.34
C GLN A 252 4.89 -27.84 -3.67
#